data_AF-A0A959JTH0-F1
#
_entry.id   AF-A0A959JTH0-F1
#
_cell.length_a   1.000
_cell.length_b   1.000
_cell.length_c   1.000
_cell.angle_alpha   90.00
_cell.angle_beta   90.00
_cell.angle_gamma   90.00
#
_symmetry.space_group_name_H-M   'P 1'
#
loop_
_entity.id
_entity.type
_entity.pdbx_description
1 polymer ?
#
loop_
_entity_poly.entity_id
_entity_poly.type
_entity_poly.pdbx_seq_one_letter_code
_entity_poly.pdbx_strand_id
1 'polypeptide(L)'
;IGNKPVSVLSTGIGTDNIDIVINELDTLFNVDLETRAVKDNPVSLNLIRVGTSGTFQEDIEVGSLVLSKAVVGLDALMGFYNYEKTEEQKDFLAAFEGHIGTDFPIRPYYFTADEGLFRELFDEKYVEGITATCAGFYGPQGRELRAGISQPDLIPKLASFRYKGKRMTNFEMETSGIFGMASILGHRACSCNAILANRANGTFSKDPAAEVENLIKNILASVEKLP
;
A
#
# COMPACT_ATOMS: atom_id res chain seq x y z
N ILE A 1 11.12 9.75 18.42
CA ILE A 1 10.40 8.78 19.27
C ILE A 1 11.42 8.19 20.22
N GLY A 2 11.28 8.43 21.52
CA GLY A 2 12.43 8.35 22.43
C GLY A 2 13.59 9.20 21.88
N ASN A 3 14.76 8.58 21.69
CA ASN A 3 15.94 9.24 21.09
C ASN A 3 16.08 9.02 19.57
N LYS A 4 15.15 8.30 18.92
CA LYS A 4 15.21 8.02 17.48
C LYS A 4 14.64 9.19 16.66
N PRO A 5 15.42 9.79 15.74
CA PRO A 5 14.91 10.81 14.83
C PRO A 5 13.92 10.19 13.84
N VAL A 6 12.77 10.85 13.68
CA VAL A 6 11.71 10.45 12.76
C VAL A 6 11.16 11.71 12.10
N SER A 7 10.89 11.62 10.80
CA SER A 7 10.19 12.65 10.04
C SER A 7 8.78 12.15 9.69
N VAL A 8 7.81 13.06 9.69
CA VAL A 8 6.44 12.78 9.26
C VAL A 8 6.12 13.69 8.09
N LEU A 9 5.59 13.12 7.01
CA LEU A 9 5.24 13.82 5.79
C LEU A 9 3.87 13.38 5.30
N SER A 10 2.99 14.35 5.03
CA SER A 10 1.73 14.09 4.35
C SER A 10 1.97 13.97 2.84
N THR A 11 1.49 12.89 2.23
CA THR A 11 1.69 12.66 0.79
C THR A 11 0.62 13.31 -0.08
N GLY A 12 -0.59 13.48 0.45
CA GLY A 12 -1.78 13.62 -0.39
C GLY A 12 -2.36 12.25 -0.73
N ILE A 13 -3.29 12.23 -1.69
CA ILE A 13 -4.07 11.03 -2.05
C ILE A 13 -3.67 10.60 -3.47
N GLY A 14 -3.33 9.32 -3.65
CA GLY A 14 -3.03 8.72 -4.94
C GLY A 14 -1.54 8.39 -5.13
N THR A 15 -1.27 7.47 -6.06
CA THR A 15 0.09 7.04 -6.39
C THR A 15 0.86 8.11 -7.15
N ASP A 16 0.19 9.03 -7.86
CA ASP A 16 0.77 10.24 -8.46
C ASP A 16 1.37 11.18 -7.40
N ASN A 17 0.73 11.32 -6.25
CA ASN A 17 1.30 12.04 -5.12
C ASN A 17 2.53 11.32 -4.53
N ILE A 18 2.50 9.99 -4.47
CA ILE A 18 3.63 9.17 -4.00
C ILE A 18 4.84 9.29 -4.94
N ASP A 19 4.59 9.35 -6.25
CA ASP A 19 5.62 9.56 -7.27
C ASP A 19 6.47 10.79 -6.98
N ILE A 20 5.82 11.93 -6.75
CA ILE A 20 6.48 13.21 -6.42
C ILE A 20 7.27 13.05 -5.11
N VAL A 21 6.60 12.61 -4.05
CA VAL A 21 7.19 12.58 -2.71
C VAL A 21 8.41 11.68 -2.64
N ILE A 22 8.35 10.48 -3.21
CA ILE A 22 9.46 9.54 -3.09
C ILE A 22 10.64 9.97 -3.98
N ASN A 23 10.39 10.49 -5.18
CA ASN A 23 11.49 11.03 -6.01
C ASN A 23 12.17 12.23 -5.34
N GLU A 24 11.42 13.13 -4.72
CA GLU A 24 12.00 14.29 -4.00
C GLU A 24 12.78 13.86 -2.75
N LEU A 25 12.26 12.87 -2.01
CA LEU A 25 12.98 12.28 -0.88
C LEU A 25 14.27 11.59 -1.33
N ASP A 26 14.20 10.72 -2.33
CA ASP A 26 15.39 10.05 -2.86
C ASP A 26 16.43 11.07 -3.34
N THR A 27 16.00 12.10 -4.08
CA THR A 27 16.87 13.20 -4.53
C THR A 27 17.59 13.87 -3.35
N LEU A 28 16.87 14.17 -2.27
CA LEU A 28 17.45 14.84 -1.09
C LEU A 28 18.59 14.02 -0.45
N PHE A 29 18.46 12.70 -0.43
CA PHE A 29 19.43 11.81 0.21
C PHE A 29 20.50 11.29 -0.74
N ASN A 30 20.17 11.09 -2.01
CA ASN A 30 20.96 10.30 -2.96
C ASN A 30 21.44 11.06 -4.20
N VAL A 31 21.06 12.34 -4.35
CA VAL A 31 21.58 13.23 -5.39
C VAL A 31 22.34 14.38 -4.75
N ASP A 32 23.51 14.70 -5.30
CA ASP A 32 24.22 15.94 -4.96
C ASP A 32 23.53 17.12 -5.68
N LEU A 33 22.94 18.04 -4.92
CA LEU A 33 22.09 19.09 -5.51
C LEU A 33 22.86 20.15 -6.29
N GLU A 34 24.17 20.29 -6.07
CA GLU A 34 25.01 21.24 -6.79
C GLU A 34 25.45 20.65 -8.15
N THR A 35 25.96 19.42 -8.12
CA THR A 35 26.51 18.73 -9.30
C THR A 35 25.46 17.95 -10.09
N ARG A 36 24.31 17.64 -9.47
CA ARG A 36 23.22 16.80 -9.98
C ARG A 36 23.63 15.35 -10.26
N ALA A 37 24.74 14.91 -9.68
CA ALA A 37 25.19 13.53 -9.78
C ALA A 37 24.52 12.67 -8.70
N VAL A 38 24.20 11.42 -9.06
CA VAL A 38 23.82 10.40 -8.08
C VAL A 38 25.03 10.06 -7.22
N LYS A 39 24.83 9.93 -5.90
CA LYS A 39 25.89 9.60 -4.95
C LYS A 39 26.33 8.14 -5.10
N ASP A 40 27.63 7.88 -4.98
CA ASP A 40 28.21 6.53 -5.12
C ASP A 40 27.71 5.52 -4.09
N ASN A 41 27.31 6.00 -2.91
CA ASN A 41 26.78 5.19 -1.81
C ASN A 41 25.37 5.68 -1.45
N PRO A 42 24.33 5.17 -2.12
CA PRO A 42 22.95 5.54 -1.84
C PRO A 42 22.55 5.17 -0.40
N VAL A 43 21.82 6.07 0.24
CA VAL A 43 21.18 5.89 1.53
C VAL A 43 19.82 5.22 1.32
N SER A 44 19.59 4.12 2.04
CA SER A 44 18.29 3.46 2.08
C SER A 44 17.43 4.04 3.19
N LEU A 45 16.23 4.50 2.84
CA LEU A 45 15.24 5.05 3.78
C LEU A 45 14.27 3.95 4.25
N ASN A 46 13.75 4.10 5.47
CA ASN A 46 12.61 3.32 5.96
C ASN A 46 11.33 4.13 5.77
N LEU A 47 10.53 3.75 4.78
CA LEU A 47 9.27 4.40 4.44
C LEU A 47 8.11 3.61 5.04
N ILE A 48 7.49 4.14 6.09
CA ILE A 48 6.36 3.51 6.77
C ILE A 48 5.12 4.36 6.52
N ARG A 49 4.21 3.85 5.70
CA ARG A 49 2.90 4.46 5.50
C ARG A 49 2.01 4.19 6.71
N VAL A 50 1.40 5.25 7.22
CA VAL A 50 0.38 5.22 8.26
C VAL A 50 -0.89 5.82 7.66
N GLY A 51 -1.83 4.96 7.29
CA GLY A 51 -2.99 5.34 6.48
C GLY A 51 -4.30 4.77 6.99
N THR A 52 -5.33 4.99 6.19
CA THR A 52 -6.67 4.45 6.42
C THR A 52 -7.09 3.65 5.20
N SER A 53 -7.89 2.62 5.40
CA SER A 53 -8.40 1.83 4.28
C SER A 53 -9.82 1.31 4.54
N GLY A 54 -10.45 0.85 3.47
CA GLY A 54 -11.64 0.01 3.57
C GLY A 54 -11.26 -1.46 3.50
N THR A 55 -12.11 -2.33 4.03
CA THR A 55 -12.04 -3.78 3.79
C THR A 55 -13.26 -4.27 3.03
N PHE A 56 -13.10 -5.37 2.31
CA PHE A 56 -14.16 -6.13 1.66
C PHE A 56 -14.25 -7.57 2.18
N GLN A 57 -13.60 -7.87 3.32
CA GLN A 57 -13.68 -9.15 4.02
C GLN A 57 -14.65 -9.01 5.19
N GLU A 58 -15.66 -9.89 5.26
CA GLU A 58 -16.70 -9.84 6.31
C GLU A 58 -16.14 -10.01 7.72
N ASP A 59 -15.07 -10.78 7.87
CA ASP A 59 -14.43 -11.11 9.15
C ASP A 59 -13.42 -10.06 9.64
N ILE A 60 -13.11 -9.03 8.84
CA ILE A 60 -12.23 -7.94 9.26
C ILE A 60 -13.08 -6.81 9.84
N GLU A 61 -12.99 -6.60 11.14
CA GLU A 61 -13.78 -5.58 11.85
C GLU A 61 -13.27 -4.16 11.59
N VAL A 62 -14.18 -3.18 11.63
CA VAL A 62 -13.80 -1.76 11.68
C VAL A 62 -12.96 -1.51 12.94
N GLY A 63 -11.90 -0.70 12.79
CA GLY A 63 -10.89 -0.47 13.83
C GLY A 63 -9.75 -1.48 13.84
N SER A 64 -9.86 -2.57 13.06
CA SER A 64 -8.73 -3.48 12.83
C SER A 64 -7.56 -2.74 12.20
N LEU A 65 -6.34 -3.15 12.56
CA LEU A 65 -5.11 -2.67 11.97
C LEU A 65 -4.60 -3.69 10.95
N VAL A 66 -4.39 -3.27 9.71
CA VAL A 66 -3.84 -4.12 8.65
C VAL A 66 -2.40 -3.72 8.40
N LEU A 67 -1.48 -4.69 8.41
CA LEU A 67 -0.12 -4.51 7.91
C LEU A 67 0.02 -5.23 6.56
N SER A 68 0.23 -4.47 5.49
CA SER A 68 0.27 -4.98 4.13
C SER A 68 1.54 -5.79 3.90
N LYS A 69 1.42 -7.11 3.68
CA LYS A 69 2.55 -7.96 3.29
C LYS A 69 2.92 -7.79 1.83
N ALA A 70 1.90 -7.60 1.01
CA ALA A 70 2.02 -7.39 -0.40
C ALA A 70 0.91 -6.47 -0.90
N VAL A 71 1.07 -5.98 -2.13
CA VAL A 71 0.14 -5.05 -2.74
C VAL A 71 0.00 -5.34 -4.22
N VAL A 72 -1.22 -5.22 -4.72
CA VAL A 72 -1.50 -5.13 -6.14
C VAL A 72 -1.91 -3.68 -6.47
N GLY A 73 -1.16 -3.07 -7.39
CA GLY A 73 -1.49 -1.78 -7.97
C GLY A 73 -2.59 -1.94 -9.00
N LEU A 74 -3.75 -1.35 -8.70
CA LEU A 74 -4.85 -1.10 -9.63
C LEU A 74 -4.81 0.38 -10.04
N ASP A 75 -3.61 0.81 -10.38
CA ASP A 75 -3.23 2.12 -10.91
C ASP A 75 -2.15 1.92 -11.99
N ALA A 76 -1.66 3.01 -12.60
CA ALA A 76 -0.75 2.93 -13.74
C ALA A 76 0.71 3.30 -13.41
N LEU A 77 1.03 3.73 -12.18
CA LEU A 77 2.30 4.42 -11.88
C LEU A 77 3.52 3.59 -12.31
N MET A 78 3.60 2.35 -11.86
CA MET A 78 4.77 1.52 -12.14
C MET A 78 4.85 1.07 -13.61
N GLY A 79 3.82 1.32 -14.42
CA GLY A 79 3.91 1.17 -15.88
C GLY A 79 4.83 2.20 -16.55
N PHE A 80 5.18 3.28 -15.87
CA PHE A 80 6.07 4.34 -16.36
C PHE A 80 7.54 4.16 -15.94
N TYR A 81 7.83 3.21 -15.05
CA TYR A 81 9.17 2.93 -14.55
C TYR A 81 9.73 1.62 -15.09
N ASN A 82 11.03 1.59 -15.39
CA ASN A 82 11.73 0.39 -15.80
C ASN A 82 12.10 -0.43 -14.56
N TYR A 83 11.64 -1.69 -14.51
CA TYR A 83 12.11 -2.68 -13.55
C TYR A 83 11.90 -4.08 -14.12
N GLU A 84 12.78 -4.99 -13.75
CA GLU A 84 12.63 -6.40 -14.07
C GLU A 84 11.67 -7.05 -13.08
N LYS A 85 10.67 -7.76 -13.61
CA LYS A 85 9.74 -8.51 -12.75
C LYS A 85 10.41 -9.77 -12.24
N THR A 86 10.35 -10.00 -10.94
CA THR A 86 10.72 -11.27 -10.33
C THR A 86 9.77 -12.38 -10.76
N GLU A 87 10.18 -13.64 -10.56
CA GLU A 87 9.30 -14.79 -10.85
C GLU A 87 8.04 -14.79 -9.98
N GLU A 88 8.13 -14.34 -8.72
CA GLU A 88 6.95 -14.18 -7.86
C GLU A 88 5.99 -13.13 -8.44
N GLN A 89 6.50 -11.99 -8.92
CA GLN A 89 5.67 -10.96 -9.54
C GLN A 89 4.97 -11.47 -10.80
N LYS A 90 5.68 -12.22 -11.66
CA LYS A 90 5.07 -12.82 -12.87
C LYS A 90 3.98 -13.83 -12.51
N ASP A 91 4.26 -14.71 -11.56
CA ASP A 91 3.33 -15.75 -11.10
C ASP A 91 2.08 -15.15 -10.43
N PHE A 92 2.25 -14.16 -9.55
CA PHE A 92 1.13 -13.42 -8.96
C PHE A 92 0.27 -12.76 -10.04
N LEU A 93 0.89 -12.03 -10.97
CA LEU A 93 0.16 -11.28 -11.99
C LEU A 93 -0.60 -12.21 -12.94
N ALA A 94 -0.02 -13.35 -13.33
CA ALA A 94 -0.73 -14.35 -14.12
C ALA A 94 -1.96 -14.90 -13.40
N ALA A 95 -1.85 -15.21 -12.10
CA ALA A 95 -2.98 -15.66 -11.30
C ALA A 95 -4.05 -14.57 -11.13
N PHE A 96 -3.63 -13.33 -10.87
CA PHE A 96 -4.52 -12.20 -10.67
C PHE A 96 -5.25 -11.80 -11.95
N GLU A 97 -4.54 -11.71 -13.08
CA GLU A 97 -5.13 -11.40 -14.40
C GLU A 97 -6.13 -12.48 -14.83
N GLY A 98 -5.81 -13.75 -14.60
CA GLY A 98 -6.73 -14.87 -14.85
C GLY A 98 -8.01 -14.82 -13.99
N HIS A 99 -7.93 -14.25 -12.78
CA HIS A 99 -9.07 -14.12 -11.87
C HIS A 99 -9.91 -12.85 -12.11
N ILE A 100 -9.26 -11.71 -12.31
CA ILE A 100 -9.93 -10.41 -12.46
C ILE A 100 -10.63 -10.29 -13.82
N GLY A 101 -10.08 -10.95 -14.84
CA GLY A 101 -10.57 -10.97 -16.22
C GLY A 101 -9.75 -10.07 -17.15
N THR A 102 -9.76 -10.41 -18.44
CA THR A 102 -8.95 -9.74 -19.48
C THR A 102 -9.42 -8.34 -19.82
N ASP A 103 -10.67 -7.99 -19.51
CA ASP A 103 -11.27 -6.68 -19.81
C ASP A 103 -11.01 -5.64 -18.70
N PHE A 104 -10.01 -5.89 -17.84
CA PHE A 104 -9.65 -4.95 -16.79
C PHE A 104 -8.97 -3.71 -17.41
N PRO A 105 -9.37 -2.48 -17.02
CA PRO A 105 -9.04 -1.27 -17.79
C PRO A 105 -7.58 -0.81 -17.64
N ILE A 106 -6.79 -1.51 -16.82
CA ILE A 106 -5.43 -1.15 -16.46
C ILE A 106 -4.58 -2.41 -16.35
N ARG A 107 -3.27 -2.24 -16.54
CA ARG A 107 -2.32 -3.33 -16.33
C ARG A 107 -1.87 -3.36 -14.88
N PRO A 108 -2.23 -4.38 -14.09
CA PRO A 108 -1.86 -4.43 -12.69
C PRO A 108 -0.36 -4.65 -12.52
N TYR A 109 0.15 -4.30 -11.33
CA TYR A 109 1.51 -4.60 -10.92
C TYR A 109 1.53 -5.06 -9.46
N TYR A 110 2.56 -5.80 -9.05
CA TYR A 110 2.63 -6.43 -7.73
C TYR A 110 3.97 -6.16 -7.06
N PHE A 111 3.93 -5.82 -5.78
CA PHE A 111 5.13 -5.65 -4.95
C PHE A 111 4.87 -6.19 -3.54
N THR A 112 5.94 -6.52 -2.83
CA THR A 112 5.91 -6.94 -1.43
C THR A 112 6.47 -5.84 -0.55
N ALA A 113 6.10 -5.85 0.73
CA ALA A 113 6.78 -5.05 1.74
C ALA A 113 8.23 -5.53 1.89
N ASP A 114 9.10 -4.64 2.36
CA ASP A 114 10.44 -5.06 2.78
C ASP A 114 10.35 -6.10 3.90
N GLU A 115 10.98 -7.26 3.71
CA GLU A 115 10.80 -8.39 4.63
C GLU A 115 11.35 -8.11 6.04
N GLY A 116 12.45 -7.37 6.12
CA GLY A 116 13.10 -7.02 7.40
C GLY A 116 12.22 -6.05 8.18
N LEU A 117 11.88 -4.92 7.56
CA LEU A 117 11.04 -3.90 8.15
C LEU A 117 9.65 -4.44 8.51
N PHE A 118 9.06 -5.30 7.67
CA PHE A 118 7.80 -5.96 7.98
C PHE A 118 7.91 -6.80 9.24
N ARG A 119 8.96 -7.63 9.36
CA ARG A 119 9.17 -8.48 10.53
C ARG A 119 9.36 -7.68 11.81
N GLU A 120 10.02 -6.54 11.73
CA GLU A 120 10.25 -5.66 12.87
C GLU A 120 8.98 -4.91 13.32
N LEU A 121 8.05 -4.63 12.38
CA LEU A 121 6.82 -3.91 12.66
C LEU A 121 5.64 -4.82 13.01
N PHE A 122 5.63 -6.06 12.51
CA PHE A 122 4.52 -6.99 12.67
C PHE A 122 4.37 -7.51 14.11
N ASP A 123 3.12 -7.75 14.48
CA ASP A 123 2.63 -8.18 15.79
C ASP A 123 1.29 -8.90 15.53
N GLU A 124 0.92 -9.87 16.37
CA GLU A 124 -0.29 -10.69 16.22
C GLU A 124 -1.58 -9.86 16.18
N LYS A 125 -1.56 -8.63 16.71
CA LYS A 125 -2.69 -7.68 16.61
C LYS A 125 -2.97 -7.19 15.18
N TYR A 126 -2.03 -7.32 14.25
CA TYR A 126 -2.19 -6.88 12.88
C TYR A 126 -2.77 -7.98 12.01
N VAL A 127 -3.76 -7.62 11.20
CA VAL A 127 -4.18 -8.46 10.09
C VAL A 127 -3.16 -8.36 8.96
N GLU A 128 -2.59 -9.48 8.56
CA GLU A 128 -1.69 -9.58 7.41
C GLU A 128 -2.46 -9.93 6.12
N GLY A 129 -2.09 -9.33 4.99
CA GLY A 129 -2.56 -9.79 3.69
C GLY A 129 -2.10 -8.95 2.51
N ILE A 130 -2.84 -9.08 1.40
CA ILE A 130 -2.60 -8.35 0.16
C ILE A 130 -3.52 -7.13 0.11
N THR A 131 -2.94 -5.94 -0.05
CA THR A 131 -3.69 -4.69 -0.25
C THR A 131 -3.96 -4.45 -1.73
N ALA A 132 -5.15 -3.96 -2.08
CA ALA A 132 -5.41 -3.37 -3.40
C ALA A 132 -5.24 -1.85 -3.35
N THR A 133 -4.36 -1.32 -4.17
CA THR A 133 -4.26 0.14 -4.34
C THR A 133 -5.07 0.57 -5.54
N CYS A 134 -6.07 1.42 -5.35
CA CYS A 134 -6.99 1.85 -6.40
C CYS A 134 -6.63 3.25 -6.92
N ALA A 135 -6.74 3.46 -8.23
CA ALA A 135 -6.51 4.76 -8.88
C ALA A 135 -7.55 5.86 -8.57
N GLY A 136 -8.42 5.68 -7.57
CA GLY A 136 -9.46 6.64 -7.23
C GLY A 136 -10.40 6.13 -6.14
N PHE A 137 -11.19 7.03 -5.57
CA PHE A 137 -12.08 6.70 -4.45
C PHE A 137 -13.46 6.19 -4.89
N TYR A 138 -14.02 6.64 -6.02
CA TYR A 138 -15.38 6.25 -6.42
C TYR A 138 -15.39 5.01 -7.32
N GLY A 139 -15.50 5.20 -8.63
CA GLY A 139 -15.57 4.10 -9.60
C GLY A 139 -14.45 3.06 -9.46
N PRO A 140 -13.17 3.46 -9.28
CA PRO A 140 -12.07 2.51 -9.08
C PRO A 140 -12.16 1.65 -7.81
N GLN A 141 -13.03 1.99 -6.87
CA GLN A 141 -13.35 1.19 -5.67
C GLN A 141 -14.80 0.66 -5.71
N GLY A 142 -15.40 0.57 -6.90
CA GLY A 142 -16.74 0.04 -7.11
C GLY A 142 -17.87 0.88 -6.49
N ARG A 143 -17.64 2.19 -6.27
CA ARG A 143 -18.71 3.10 -5.81
C ARG A 143 -19.35 3.80 -7.00
N GLU A 144 -20.65 3.68 -7.09
CA GLU A 144 -21.49 4.35 -8.08
C GLU A 144 -22.37 5.41 -7.40
N LEU A 145 -22.38 6.64 -7.93
CA LEU A 145 -23.25 7.72 -7.45
C LEU A 145 -24.30 8.11 -8.50
N ARG A 146 -23.83 8.45 -9.72
CA ARG A 146 -24.66 8.82 -10.86
C ARG A 146 -24.11 8.29 -12.18
N ALA A 147 -22.79 8.40 -12.39
CA ALA A 147 -22.13 7.79 -13.54
C ALA A 147 -21.90 6.31 -13.27
N GLY A 148 -22.33 5.46 -14.20
CA GLY A 148 -22.15 4.01 -14.09
C GLY A 148 -20.68 3.60 -14.07
N ILE A 149 -20.39 2.48 -13.41
CA ILE A 149 -19.04 1.91 -13.33
C ILE A 149 -18.85 0.79 -14.36
N SER A 150 -17.67 0.71 -14.98
CA SER A 150 -17.35 -0.33 -15.96
C SER A 150 -16.99 -1.68 -15.35
N GLN A 151 -16.72 -1.72 -14.03
CA GLN A 151 -16.29 -2.90 -13.30
C GLN A 151 -17.20 -3.12 -12.06
N PRO A 152 -18.49 -3.46 -12.24
CA PRO A 152 -19.45 -3.58 -11.14
C PRO A 152 -19.08 -4.69 -10.13
N ASP A 153 -18.45 -5.76 -10.60
CA ASP A 153 -18.06 -6.91 -9.77
C ASP A 153 -16.62 -6.83 -9.23
N LEU A 154 -15.97 -5.67 -9.31
CA LEU A 154 -14.58 -5.52 -8.87
C LEU A 154 -14.40 -5.96 -7.41
N ILE A 155 -15.20 -5.43 -6.48
CA ILE A 155 -15.03 -5.69 -5.06
C ILE A 155 -15.24 -7.19 -4.71
N PRO A 156 -16.31 -7.86 -5.18
CA PRO A 156 -16.45 -9.32 -5.01
C PRO A 156 -15.30 -10.14 -5.60
N LYS A 157 -14.76 -9.75 -6.76
CA LYS A 157 -13.59 -10.41 -7.35
C LYS A 157 -12.34 -10.25 -6.48
N LEU A 158 -12.06 -9.05 -5.96
CA LEU A 158 -10.95 -8.84 -5.03
C LEU A 158 -11.12 -9.63 -3.73
N ALA A 159 -12.34 -9.67 -3.17
CA ALA A 159 -12.64 -10.38 -1.94
C ALA A 159 -12.43 -11.90 -2.04
N SER A 160 -12.76 -12.48 -3.20
CA SER A 160 -12.63 -13.92 -3.48
C SER A 160 -11.23 -14.35 -3.92
N PHE A 161 -10.37 -13.42 -4.36
CA PHE A 161 -9.04 -13.77 -4.85
C PHE A 161 -8.17 -14.39 -3.75
N ARG A 162 -7.42 -15.44 -4.11
CA ARG A 162 -6.45 -16.12 -3.24
C ARG A 162 -5.18 -16.37 -4.03
N TYR A 163 -4.03 -16.17 -3.39
CA TYR A 163 -2.72 -16.44 -3.96
C TYR A 163 -1.83 -17.13 -2.92
N LYS A 164 -1.47 -18.39 -3.18
CA LYS A 164 -0.60 -19.20 -2.29
C LYS A 164 -1.02 -19.14 -0.80
N GLY A 165 -2.33 -19.30 -0.55
CA GLY A 165 -2.91 -19.24 0.80
C GLY A 165 -3.09 -17.83 1.38
N LYS A 166 -2.58 -16.79 0.73
CA LYS A 166 -2.82 -15.38 1.10
C LYS A 166 -4.11 -14.88 0.44
N ARG A 167 -4.83 -14.01 1.15
CA ARG A 167 -6.02 -13.32 0.66
C ARG A 167 -5.77 -11.82 0.55
N MET A 168 -6.61 -11.15 -0.23
CA MET A 168 -6.68 -9.70 -0.18
C MET A 168 -7.48 -9.25 1.04
N THR A 169 -7.02 -8.22 1.75
CA THR A 169 -7.60 -7.81 3.04
C THR A 169 -8.25 -6.44 3.00
N ASN A 170 -7.64 -5.50 2.31
CA ASN A 170 -8.07 -4.11 2.30
C ASN A 170 -7.78 -3.45 0.95
N PHE A 171 -8.32 -2.24 0.78
CA PHE A 171 -8.06 -1.39 -0.37
C PHE A 171 -7.93 0.08 0.03
N GLU A 172 -6.98 0.75 -0.61
CA GLU A 172 -6.58 2.14 -0.39
C GLU A 172 -6.01 2.74 -1.68
N MET A 173 -5.17 3.77 -1.63
CA MET A 173 -4.82 4.56 -2.82
C MET A 173 -3.31 4.88 -2.97
N GLU A 174 -2.43 4.37 -2.11
CA GLU A 174 -1.01 4.79 -2.13
C GLU A 174 0.01 3.64 -2.04
N THR A 175 -0.34 2.51 -1.42
CA THR A 175 0.64 1.49 -0.98
C THR A 175 1.42 0.87 -2.15
N SER A 176 0.80 0.72 -3.32
CA SER A 176 1.44 0.14 -4.52
C SER A 176 2.55 1.04 -5.03
N GLY A 177 2.32 2.35 -5.08
CA GLY A 177 3.34 3.33 -5.45
C GLY A 177 4.47 3.37 -4.43
N ILE A 178 4.17 3.27 -3.14
CA ILE A 178 5.20 3.30 -2.09
C ILE A 178 6.11 2.08 -2.21
N PHE A 179 5.53 0.87 -2.33
CA PHE A 179 6.33 -0.36 -2.43
C PHE A 179 7.09 -0.43 -3.76
N GLY A 180 6.46 -0.04 -4.86
CA GLY A 180 7.07 -0.02 -6.18
C GLY A 180 8.26 0.94 -6.26
N MET A 181 8.06 2.20 -5.86
CA MET A 181 9.13 3.20 -5.88
C MET A 181 10.24 2.86 -4.91
N ALA A 182 9.92 2.42 -3.69
CA ALA A 182 10.92 1.99 -2.72
C ALA A 182 11.76 0.82 -3.27
N SER A 183 11.12 -0.16 -3.91
CA SER A 183 11.82 -1.31 -4.49
C SER A 183 12.79 -0.91 -5.59
N ILE A 184 12.44 0.00 -6.51
CA ILE A 184 13.31 0.38 -7.62
C ILE A 184 14.43 1.35 -7.21
N LEU A 185 14.22 2.13 -6.14
CA LEU A 185 15.20 3.08 -5.59
C LEU A 185 16.05 2.49 -4.45
N GLY A 186 15.81 1.24 -4.05
CA GLY A 186 16.58 0.58 -2.98
C GLY A 186 16.25 1.05 -1.56
N HIS A 187 15.02 1.52 -1.33
CA HIS A 187 14.48 1.82 0.00
C HIS A 187 13.71 0.65 0.58
N ARG A 188 13.50 0.67 1.91
CA ARG A 188 12.65 -0.30 2.61
C ARG A 188 11.28 0.31 2.85
N ALA A 189 10.21 -0.42 2.55
CA ALA A 189 8.86 0.09 2.72
C ALA A 189 7.91 -0.88 3.43
N CYS A 190 7.00 -0.32 4.23
CA CYS A 190 5.87 -1.00 4.87
C CYS A 190 4.65 -0.08 4.89
N SER A 191 3.45 -0.66 4.95
CA SER A 191 2.19 0.09 4.99
C SER A 191 1.26 -0.48 6.04
N CYS A 192 0.81 0.37 6.96
CA CYS A 192 -0.12 0.04 8.00
C CYS A 192 -1.39 0.90 7.89
N ASN A 193 -2.55 0.27 7.99
CA ASN A 193 -3.83 0.90 7.71
C ASN A 193 -4.84 0.61 8.83
N ALA A 194 -5.55 1.64 9.29
CA ALA A 194 -6.73 1.50 10.12
C ALA A 194 -7.95 1.23 9.22
N ILE A 195 -8.73 0.20 9.52
CA ILE A 195 -9.98 -0.08 8.79
C ILE A 195 -11.06 0.89 9.26
N LEU A 196 -11.46 1.83 8.40
CA LEU A 196 -12.52 2.79 8.70
C LEU A 196 -13.88 2.39 8.16
N ALA A 197 -13.92 1.47 7.19
CA ALA A 197 -15.14 1.01 6.58
C ALA A 197 -15.03 -0.47 6.18
N ASN A 198 -16.05 -1.26 6.48
CA ASN A 198 -16.20 -2.60 5.94
C ASN A 198 -17.31 -2.57 4.88
N ARG A 199 -16.92 -2.79 3.62
CA ARG A 199 -17.83 -2.77 2.48
C ARG A 199 -18.75 -3.97 2.42
N ALA A 200 -18.27 -5.14 2.86
CA ALA A 200 -19.08 -6.35 2.87
C ALA A 200 -20.21 -6.24 3.89
N ASN A 201 -19.91 -5.68 5.07
CA ASN A 201 -20.87 -5.52 6.16
C ASN A 201 -21.65 -4.19 6.12
N GLY A 202 -21.24 -3.24 5.27
CA GLY A 202 -21.84 -1.90 5.22
C GLY A 202 -21.59 -1.05 6.48
N THR A 203 -20.56 -1.37 7.26
CA THR A 203 -20.25 -0.70 8.53
C THR A 203 -19.15 0.35 8.37
N PHE A 204 -19.20 1.39 9.22
CA PHE A 204 -18.28 2.51 9.21
C PHE A 204 -17.86 2.86 10.64
N SER A 205 -16.64 3.35 10.81
CA SER A 205 -16.17 3.82 12.11
C SER A 205 -17.01 5.01 12.57
N LYS A 206 -17.39 4.98 13.85
CA LYS A 206 -18.09 6.09 14.52
C LYS A 206 -17.12 7.17 14.99
N ASP A 207 -15.84 6.81 15.14
CA ASP A 207 -14.77 7.72 15.54
C ASP A 207 -13.49 7.43 14.75
N PRO A 208 -13.41 7.88 13.48
CA PRO A 208 -12.23 7.66 12.65
C PRO A 208 -10.94 8.23 13.23
N ALA A 209 -11.04 9.31 14.01
CA ALA A 209 -9.89 9.94 14.63
C ALA A 209 -9.28 9.04 15.71
N ALA A 210 -10.11 8.39 16.53
CA ALA A 210 -9.65 7.43 17.51
C ALA A 210 -8.97 6.20 16.87
N GLU A 211 -9.49 5.71 15.74
CA GLU A 211 -8.87 4.57 15.02
C GLU A 211 -7.49 4.93 14.45
N VAL A 212 -7.35 6.14 13.89
CA VAL A 212 -6.07 6.65 13.39
C VAL A 212 -5.09 6.87 14.55
N GLU A 213 -5.55 7.45 15.67
CA GLU A 213 -4.73 7.63 16.87
C GLU A 213 -4.24 6.28 17.43
N ASN A 214 -5.12 5.26 17.44
CA ASN A 214 -4.76 3.90 17.84
C ASN A 214 -3.68 3.31 16.92
N LEU A 215 -3.83 3.46 15.60
CA LEU A 215 -2.83 3.04 14.64
C LEU A 215 -1.47 3.74 14.88
N ILE A 216 -1.48 5.07 15.04
CA ILE A 216 -0.28 5.88 15.27
C ILE A 216 0.45 5.40 16.54
N LYS A 217 -0.26 5.19 17.65
CA LYS A 217 0.35 4.69 18.89
C LYS A 217 1.03 3.34 18.69
N ASN A 218 0.34 2.41 18.02
CA ASN A 218 0.88 1.07 17.80
C ASN A 218 2.11 1.08 16.87
N ILE A 219 2.07 1.84 15.78
CA ILE A 219 3.19 1.87 14.84
C ILE A 219 4.41 2.59 15.43
N LEU A 220 4.22 3.70 16.16
CA LEU A 220 5.33 4.42 16.79
C LEU A 220 6.01 3.55 17.87
N ALA A 221 5.24 2.75 18.62
CA ALA A 221 5.79 1.80 19.58
C ALA A 221 6.63 0.69 18.94
N SER A 222 6.30 0.26 17.71
CA SER A 222 7.14 -0.65 16.93
C SER A 222 8.36 0.06 16.35
N VAL A 223 8.20 1.28 15.82
CA VAL A 223 9.30 2.08 15.25
C VAL A 223 10.39 2.40 16.27
N GLU A 224 10.01 2.64 17.53
CA GLU A 224 10.96 2.87 18.63
C GLU A 224 11.94 1.69 18.81
N LYS A 225 11.49 0.47 18.52
CA LYS A 225 12.26 -0.77 18.69
C LYS A 225 13.08 -1.18 17.47
N LEU A 226 12.94 -0.47 16.34
CA LEU A 226 13.78 -0.71 15.18
C LEU A 226 15.27 -0.56 15.57
N PRO A 227 16.21 -1.21 14.87
CA PRO A 227 17.63 -0.97 15.08
C PRO A 227 18.05 0.49 14.75
#